data_AF-A0A9W8I9P3-F1
#
_entry.id   AF-A0A9W8I9P3-F1
#
_cell.length_a   1.000
_cell.length_b   1.000
_cell.length_c   1.000
_cell.angle_alpha   90.00
_cell.angle_beta   90.00
_cell.angle_gamma   90.00
#
_symmetry.space_group_name_H-M   'P 1'
#
loop_
_entity.id
_entity.type
_entity.pdbx_description
1 polymer ?
#
loop_
_entity_poly.entity_id
_entity_poly.type
_entity_poly.pdbx_seq_one_letter_code
_entity_poly.pdbx_strand_id
1 'polypeptide(L)'
;MAKSNAPSLDEILCSDAQDLVSKFDATNAAMEEEQSADEVEEETVAEGFCVECKDQQAQVFCEQCQEDFCEVCAGMIHRTGRRKQHVLKKLSAPEPASEGMEAADMGDSEPAADLEDMGAMDVTFSAHSGKVETAEGAFGAWIIERTKYIPLRLTLKERKYLRLLEAALNVSEYTDKIDVLMYGNKTKRMVGQIKELCAILSGLVLASDYKAGQTLFEDRQFADNAEFYQKIFEIGRRHKIMNPDRMRNEYGKLMYVLQDSQLREVQDLLEFDTCAPIKTVYAVLESVHALHILEDEMVAVATREIVARGKTQSQVRLEIKQKERAIEYLSKAYATPECPGELIRQCLYSIGDNHAFLRFNRDPCDRMLEYLKANFRPQSVESNSLSLAILHGRDGARLSHSHTNQFHY
;
A
#
# COMPACT_ATOMS: atom_id res chain seq x y z
N MET A 1 -41.99 -50.81 -2.21
CA MET A 1 -40.56 -50.46 -2.30
C MET A 1 -40.46 -48.98 -2.64
N ALA A 2 -40.06 -48.15 -1.69
CA ALA A 2 -39.64 -46.77 -1.94
C ALA A 2 -38.72 -46.38 -0.78
N LYS A 3 -37.41 -46.37 -1.01
CA LYS A 3 -36.43 -45.84 -0.07
C LYS A 3 -36.21 -44.37 -0.42
N SER A 4 -36.40 -43.50 0.56
CA SER A 4 -36.10 -42.07 0.51
C SER A 4 -34.59 -41.86 0.35
N ASN A 5 -34.18 -41.23 -0.74
CA ASN A 5 -32.81 -40.72 -0.90
C ASN A 5 -32.68 -39.40 -0.13
N ALA A 6 -32.04 -39.46 1.03
CA ALA A 6 -31.46 -38.26 1.64
C ALA A 6 -30.04 -38.07 1.04
N PRO A 7 -29.63 -36.83 0.70
CA PRO A 7 -28.31 -36.56 0.15
C PRO A 7 -27.21 -36.91 1.16
N SER A 8 -26.08 -37.37 0.63
CA SER A 8 -24.91 -37.75 1.44
C SER A 8 -24.20 -36.52 1.98
N LEU A 9 -23.50 -36.67 3.12
CA LEU A 9 -22.80 -35.58 3.79
C LEU A 9 -21.76 -34.90 2.88
N ASP A 10 -21.14 -35.65 1.95
CA ASP A 10 -20.20 -35.13 0.96
C ASP A 10 -20.86 -34.24 -0.10
N GLU A 11 -22.12 -34.52 -0.46
CA GLU A 11 -22.89 -33.70 -1.41
C GLU A 11 -23.33 -32.36 -0.79
N ILE A 12 -23.60 -32.34 0.52
CA ILE A 12 -23.96 -31.14 1.27
C ILE A 12 -22.73 -30.22 1.47
N LEU A 13 -21.55 -30.80 1.65
CA LEU A 13 -20.31 -30.03 1.91
C LEU A 13 -19.66 -29.48 0.63
N CYS A 14 -19.92 -30.06 -0.53
CA CYS A 14 -19.35 -29.59 -1.80
C CYS A 14 -20.16 -28.46 -2.45
N SER A 15 -21.48 -28.37 -2.26
CA SER A 15 -22.31 -27.32 -2.87
C SER A 15 -22.06 -25.93 -2.26
N ASP A 16 -21.71 -25.88 -0.97
CA ASP A 16 -21.54 -24.62 -0.24
C ASP A 16 -20.13 -24.02 -0.42
N ALA A 17 -19.16 -24.82 -0.87
CA ALA A 17 -17.77 -24.36 -1.00
C ALA A 17 -17.57 -23.39 -2.19
N GLN A 18 -18.30 -23.54 -3.29
CA GLN A 18 -18.18 -22.65 -4.46
C GLN A 18 -18.90 -21.31 -4.25
N ASP A 19 -20.02 -21.30 -3.53
CA ASP A 19 -20.75 -20.08 -3.17
C ASP A 19 -20.08 -19.26 -2.06
N LEU A 20 -19.27 -19.91 -1.21
CA LEU A 20 -18.47 -19.22 -0.20
C LEU A 20 -17.21 -18.59 -0.80
N VAL A 21 -16.57 -19.21 -1.80
CA VAL A 21 -15.40 -18.62 -2.47
C VAL A 21 -15.79 -17.35 -3.26
N SER A 22 -16.92 -17.34 -3.96
CA SER A 22 -17.39 -16.15 -4.69
C SER A 22 -17.80 -15.00 -3.77
N LYS A 23 -18.43 -15.31 -2.63
CA LYS A 23 -18.77 -14.30 -1.59
C LYS A 23 -17.53 -13.81 -0.83
N PHE A 24 -16.50 -14.64 -0.66
CA PHE A 24 -15.24 -14.28 -0.01
C PHE A 24 -14.34 -13.44 -0.93
N ASP A 25 -14.41 -13.64 -2.25
CA ASP A 25 -13.70 -12.81 -3.23
C ASP A 25 -14.36 -11.42 -3.39
N ALA A 26 -15.69 -11.34 -3.36
CA ALA A 26 -16.41 -10.06 -3.38
C ALA A 26 -16.25 -9.23 -2.10
N THR A 27 -16.17 -9.89 -0.94
CA THR A 27 -15.95 -9.21 0.35
C THR A 27 -14.50 -8.80 0.58
N ASN A 28 -13.51 -9.56 0.10
CA ASN A 28 -12.12 -9.10 0.15
C ASN A 28 -11.81 -7.98 -0.85
N ALA A 29 -12.48 -7.94 -2.02
CA ALA A 29 -12.38 -6.80 -2.93
C ALA A 29 -12.98 -5.52 -2.31
N ALA A 30 -14.12 -5.62 -1.63
CA ALA A 30 -14.72 -4.49 -0.89
C ALA A 30 -13.89 -4.07 0.35
N MET A 31 -13.27 -5.02 1.05
CA MET A 31 -12.39 -4.73 2.20
C MET A 31 -11.02 -4.15 1.80
N GLU A 32 -10.58 -4.32 0.54
CA GLU A 32 -9.37 -3.68 0.01
C GLU A 32 -9.61 -2.21 -0.42
N GLU A 33 -10.85 -1.79 -0.69
CA GLU A 33 -11.21 -0.38 -0.94
C GLU A 33 -11.37 0.43 0.37
N GLU A 34 -11.80 -0.18 1.47
CA GLU A 34 -12.08 0.53 2.74
C GLU A 34 -10.85 0.81 3.64
N GLN A 35 -9.62 0.40 3.28
CA GLN A 35 -8.45 0.55 4.18
C GLN A 35 -7.29 1.42 3.66
N SER A 36 -7.51 2.19 2.57
CA SER A 36 -6.53 3.17 2.08
C SER A 36 -7.04 4.61 1.93
N ALA A 37 -8.22 4.95 2.46
CA ALA A 37 -8.75 6.31 2.40
C ALA A 37 -8.92 6.90 3.81
N ASP A 38 -7.84 7.50 4.33
CA ASP A 38 -7.96 8.65 5.24
C ASP A 38 -7.56 9.89 4.42
N GLU A 39 -8.26 10.08 3.30
CA GLU A 39 -8.39 11.35 2.60
C GLU A 39 -9.87 11.73 2.69
N VAL A 40 -10.14 13.00 3.02
CA VAL A 40 -11.48 13.56 3.05
C VAL A 40 -12.05 13.49 1.63
N GLU A 41 -12.82 12.44 1.34
CA GLU A 41 -13.58 12.33 0.10
C GLU A 41 -14.78 13.28 0.19
N GLU A 42 -14.74 14.38 -0.57
CA GLU A 42 -15.99 14.97 -1.07
C GLU A 42 -16.60 13.96 -2.05
N GLU A 43 -17.44 13.08 -1.52
CA GLU A 43 -18.23 12.14 -2.31
C GLU A 43 -19.08 12.92 -3.32
N THR A 44 -18.76 12.82 -4.60
CA THR A 44 -19.53 13.44 -5.68
C THR A 44 -20.90 12.79 -5.76
N VAL A 45 -21.94 13.52 -5.36
CA VAL A 45 -23.34 13.11 -5.45
C VAL A 45 -23.73 13.02 -6.93
N ALA A 46 -24.36 11.91 -7.34
CA ALA A 46 -24.84 11.74 -8.70
C ALA A 46 -25.79 12.90 -9.09
N GLU A 47 -25.55 13.52 -10.25
CA GLU A 47 -26.32 14.68 -10.72
C GLU A 47 -27.83 14.38 -10.67
N GLY A 48 -28.59 15.22 -9.95
CA GLY A 48 -30.04 15.08 -9.79
C GLY A 48 -30.51 14.37 -8.51
N PHE A 49 -29.61 13.97 -7.60
CA PHE A 49 -29.97 13.41 -6.29
C PHE A 49 -29.66 14.36 -5.12
N CYS A 50 -30.37 14.17 -4.00
CA CYS A 50 -30.22 14.97 -2.79
C CYS A 50 -28.80 14.84 -2.21
N VAL A 51 -28.15 15.97 -1.95
CA VAL A 51 -26.78 16.01 -1.43
C VAL A 51 -26.62 15.34 -0.07
N GLU A 52 -27.68 15.38 0.75
CA GLU A 52 -27.64 14.88 2.13
C GLU A 52 -27.92 13.38 2.22
N CYS A 53 -29.05 12.92 1.64
CA CYS A 53 -29.45 11.52 1.78
C CYS A 53 -28.92 10.63 0.65
N LYS A 54 -28.56 11.21 -0.50
CA LYS A 54 -28.11 10.51 -1.73
C LYS A 54 -29.07 9.46 -2.30
N ASP A 55 -30.18 9.18 -1.62
CA ASP A 55 -31.14 8.14 -1.97
C ASP A 55 -32.33 8.66 -2.80
N GLN A 56 -32.69 9.95 -2.65
CA GLN A 56 -33.86 10.54 -3.29
C GLN A 56 -33.46 11.62 -4.27
N GLN A 57 -34.22 11.75 -5.37
CA GLN A 57 -34.03 12.82 -6.35
C GLN A 57 -34.16 14.20 -5.70
N ALA A 58 -33.30 15.12 -6.13
CA ALA A 58 -33.33 16.50 -5.69
C ALA A 58 -34.57 17.20 -6.25
N GLN A 59 -35.36 17.79 -5.35
CA GLN A 59 -36.59 18.51 -5.70
C GLN A 59 -36.53 19.98 -5.26
N VAL A 60 -35.56 20.34 -4.42
CA VAL A 60 -35.44 21.64 -3.79
C VAL A 60 -33.99 22.11 -3.81
N PHE A 61 -33.71 23.24 -4.43
CA PHE A 61 -32.40 23.89 -4.40
C PHE A 61 -32.37 25.02 -3.38
N CYS A 62 -31.29 25.10 -2.59
CA CYS A 62 -31.07 26.16 -1.61
C CYS A 62 -30.03 27.16 -2.12
N GLU A 63 -30.39 28.44 -2.27
CA GLU A 63 -29.49 29.44 -2.88
C GLU A 63 -28.27 29.79 -2.02
N GLN A 64 -28.41 29.76 -0.69
CA GLN A 64 -27.36 30.12 0.25
C GLN A 64 -26.41 28.95 0.53
N CYS A 65 -26.91 27.71 0.44
CA CYS A 65 -26.07 26.52 0.51
C CYS A 65 -25.47 26.16 -0.85
N GLN A 66 -26.08 26.64 -1.95
CA GLN A 66 -25.75 26.26 -3.33
C GLN A 66 -25.80 24.75 -3.56
N GLU A 67 -26.79 24.10 -2.94
CA GLU A 67 -26.91 22.66 -2.85
C GLU A 67 -28.35 22.19 -3.13
N ASP A 68 -28.44 20.98 -3.69
CA ASP A 68 -29.66 20.30 -4.10
C ASP A 68 -30.12 19.30 -3.02
N PHE A 69 -31.38 19.42 -2.59
CA PHE A 69 -31.98 18.60 -1.53
C PHE A 69 -33.29 17.94 -1.98
N CYS A 70 -33.65 16.82 -1.37
CA CYS A 70 -35.03 16.32 -1.38
C CYS A 70 -35.90 17.11 -0.40
N GLU A 71 -37.23 17.05 -0.55
CA GLU A 71 -38.18 17.81 0.28
C GLU A 71 -38.01 17.50 1.79
N VAL A 72 -37.70 16.25 2.13
CA VAL A 72 -37.55 15.80 3.52
C VAL A 72 -36.28 16.36 4.16
N CYS A 73 -35.13 16.25 3.48
CA CYS A 73 -33.85 16.77 3.97
C CYS A 73 -33.85 18.29 4.03
N ALA A 74 -34.43 18.97 3.04
CA ALA A 74 -34.60 20.42 3.06
C ALA A 74 -35.39 20.86 4.31
N GLY A 75 -36.50 20.19 4.62
CA GLY A 75 -37.32 20.46 5.79
C GLY A 75 -36.66 20.16 7.13
N MET A 76 -35.76 19.17 7.20
CA MET A 76 -35.02 18.90 8.44
C MET A 76 -33.90 19.90 8.70
N ILE A 77 -33.06 20.18 7.69
CA ILE A 77 -31.85 20.99 7.81
C ILE A 77 -32.18 22.49 7.93
N HIS A 78 -33.20 22.96 7.20
CA HIS A 78 -33.58 24.37 7.19
C HIS A 78 -34.61 24.74 8.27
N ARG A 79 -34.97 23.79 9.16
CA ARG A 79 -35.90 24.05 10.29
C ARG A 79 -35.21 24.58 11.55
N THR A 80 -33.88 24.63 11.62
CA THR A 80 -33.15 25.06 12.84
C THR A 80 -32.02 26.05 12.57
N GLY A 81 -31.66 26.86 13.57
CA GLY A 81 -30.53 27.79 13.50
C GLY A 81 -30.68 28.92 12.45
N ARG A 82 -29.53 29.39 11.95
CA ARG A 82 -29.44 30.48 10.94
C ARG A 82 -29.93 30.05 9.55
N ARG A 83 -29.99 28.74 9.30
CA ARG A 83 -30.43 28.15 8.01
C ARG A 83 -31.94 28.27 7.77
N LYS A 84 -32.73 28.65 8.79
CA LYS A 84 -34.16 29.02 8.64
C LYS A 84 -34.41 30.20 7.69
N GLN A 85 -33.41 31.06 7.50
CA GLN A 85 -33.52 32.24 6.66
C GLN A 85 -33.12 31.97 5.21
N HIS A 86 -32.72 30.73 4.89
CA HIS A 86 -32.33 30.37 3.53
C HIS A 86 -33.57 30.27 2.63
N VAL A 87 -33.41 30.66 1.37
CA VAL A 87 -34.46 30.71 0.36
C VAL A 87 -34.39 29.43 -0.46
N LEU A 88 -35.49 28.67 -0.44
CA LEU A 88 -35.62 27.39 -1.11
C LEU A 88 -36.43 27.52 -2.41
N LYS A 89 -35.88 27.05 -3.53
CA LYS A 89 -36.54 27.00 -4.85
C LYS A 89 -36.85 25.56 -5.23
N LYS A 90 -38.05 25.30 -5.79
CA LYS A 90 -38.43 23.97 -6.27
C LYS A 90 -37.86 23.73 -7.67
N LEU A 91 -37.25 22.57 -7.88
CA LEU A 91 -36.79 22.08 -9.19
C LEU A 91 -37.95 21.34 -9.86
N SER A 92 -38.38 21.78 -11.04
CA SER A 92 -39.43 21.10 -11.82
C SER A 92 -38.83 19.92 -12.58
N ALA A 93 -39.45 18.74 -12.48
CA ALA A 93 -39.04 17.53 -13.19
C ALA A 93 -39.14 17.69 -14.73
N PRO A 94 -38.25 17.04 -15.52
CA PRO A 94 -38.44 16.93 -16.96
C PRO A 94 -39.54 15.92 -17.31
N GLU A 95 -40.47 16.29 -18.20
CA GLU A 95 -41.51 15.41 -18.74
C GLU A 95 -40.92 14.36 -19.72
N PRO A 96 -41.52 13.15 -19.84
CA PRO A 96 -41.05 12.13 -20.78
C PRO A 96 -41.51 12.44 -22.22
N ALA A 97 -40.58 12.72 -23.12
CA ALA A 97 -40.87 12.91 -24.54
C ALA A 97 -40.91 11.57 -25.30
N SER A 98 -41.96 11.45 -26.09
CA SER A 98 -42.37 10.35 -26.98
C SER A 98 -41.49 10.16 -28.21
N GLU A 99 -41.60 8.95 -28.79
CA GLU A 99 -41.08 8.50 -30.09
C GLU A 99 -41.30 9.50 -31.24
N GLY A 100 -40.28 9.65 -32.08
CA GLY A 100 -40.32 10.37 -33.35
C GLY A 100 -39.05 10.15 -34.16
N MET A 101 -39.13 9.30 -35.17
CA MET A 101 -38.11 9.12 -36.22
C MET A 101 -37.91 10.42 -36.97
N GLU A 102 -36.65 10.81 -37.23
CA GLU A 102 -36.26 11.44 -38.48
C GLU A 102 -34.77 11.21 -38.75
N ALA A 103 -34.50 10.68 -39.95
CA ALA A 103 -33.18 10.41 -40.47
C ALA A 103 -32.61 11.67 -41.14
N ALA A 104 -31.36 11.99 -40.85
CA ALA A 104 -30.54 12.85 -41.70
C ALA A 104 -29.11 12.30 -41.73
N ASP A 105 -28.78 11.78 -42.90
CA ASP A 105 -27.46 11.44 -43.42
C ASP A 105 -26.53 12.66 -43.45
N MET A 106 -25.31 12.53 -42.91
CA MET A 106 -24.08 13.10 -43.47
C MET A 106 -22.89 12.40 -42.82
N GLY A 107 -22.13 11.65 -43.61
CA GLY A 107 -20.83 11.13 -43.22
C GLY A 107 -19.78 12.22 -43.07
N ASP A 108 -18.77 11.96 -42.25
CA ASP A 108 -17.40 12.13 -42.72
C ASP A 108 -16.42 11.26 -41.91
N SER A 109 -15.35 10.94 -42.62
CA SER A 109 -14.19 10.10 -42.32
C SER A 109 -13.59 10.17 -40.91
N GLU A 110 -13.24 9.00 -40.37
CA GLU A 110 -12.14 8.84 -39.41
C GLU A 110 -10.81 9.29 -40.04
N PRO A 111 -9.96 10.05 -39.35
CA PRO A 111 -8.54 9.97 -39.58
C PRO A 111 -7.95 8.98 -38.57
N ALA A 112 -7.54 7.82 -39.09
CA ALA A 112 -6.40 7.10 -38.54
C ALA A 112 -5.21 8.05 -38.61
N ALA A 113 -4.76 8.56 -37.46
CA ALA A 113 -3.52 9.31 -37.36
C ALA A 113 -2.41 8.35 -36.93
N ASP A 114 -1.40 8.31 -37.78
CA ASP A 114 -0.31 7.37 -37.80
C ASP A 114 0.57 7.40 -36.54
N LEU A 115 1.07 6.21 -36.24
CA LEU A 115 2.28 5.96 -35.48
C LEU A 115 3.45 6.61 -36.23
N GLU A 116 4.07 7.63 -35.66
CA GLU A 116 5.51 7.89 -35.71
C GLU A 116 5.82 9.21 -34.97
N ASP A 117 6.89 9.20 -34.18
CA ASP A 117 7.51 10.33 -33.49
C ASP A 117 6.87 10.84 -32.18
N MET A 118 7.16 10.13 -31.09
CA MET A 118 7.27 10.77 -29.77
C MET A 118 8.58 10.33 -29.12
N GLY A 119 9.68 10.91 -29.59
CA GLY A 119 10.98 10.83 -28.93
C GLY A 119 10.88 11.24 -27.46
N ALA A 120 11.51 10.44 -26.60
CA ALA A 120 11.62 10.59 -25.15
C ALA A 120 12.48 11.81 -24.74
N MET A 121 12.19 12.99 -25.27
CA MET A 121 12.83 14.24 -24.88
C MET A 121 11.80 15.13 -24.19
N ASP A 122 11.64 14.89 -22.89
CA ASP A 122 11.48 15.89 -21.82
C ASP A 122 10.72 15.27 -20.63
N VAL A 123 11.37 14.31 -19.96
CA VAL A 123 10.93 13.87 -18.63
C VAL A 123 11.79 14.63 -17.63
N THR A 124 11.38 15.86 -17.29
CA THR A 124 11.98 16.57 -16.15
C THR A 124 11.60 15.82 -14.88
N PHE A 125 12.51 14.96 -14.42
CA PHE A 125 12.48 14.41 -13.09
C PHE A 125 12.65 15.58 -12.12
N SER A 126 11.65 15.83 -11.27
CA SER A 126 11.74 16.93 -10.31
C SER A 126 12.98 16.72 -9.44
N ALA A 127 13.89 17.69 -9.49
CA ALA A 127 15.29 17.65 -9.05
C ALA A 127 15.47 17.60 -7.51
N HIS A 128 14.63 16.85 -6.79
CA HIS A 128 14.63 16.75 -5.33
C HIS A 128 14.99 15.33 -4.81
N SER A 129 15.29 14.37 -5.69
CA SER A 129 16.14 13.23 -5.33
C SER A 129 17.50 13.48 -5.97
N GLY A 130 18.54 13.66 -5.14
CA GLY A 130 19.87 14.08 -5.57
C GLY A 130 20.36 13.37 -6.82
N LYS A 131 20.50 14.17 -7.90
CA LYS A 131 21.20 13.96 -9.17
C LYS A 131 20.89 12.68 -9.95
N VAL A 132 20.23 12.86 -11.10
CA VAL A 132 20.81 12.41 -12.38
C VAL A 132 20.67 13.55 -13.40
N GLU A 133 21.78 14.21 -13.70
CA GLU A 133 21.94 14.99 -14.94
C GLU A 133 22.04 13.96 -16.06
N THR A 134 21.14 14.04 -17.04
CA THR A 134 20.96 13.03 -18.10
C THR A 134 22.16 13.00 -19.05
N ALA A 135 23.11 12.11 -18.76
CA ALA A 135 23.88 11.42 -19.78
C ALA A 135 23.17 10.09 -20.10
N GLU A 136 23.03 9.75 -21.38
CA GLU A 136 22.51 8.45 -21.83
C GLU A 136 23.19 7.31 -21.05
N GLY A 137 22.39 6.44 -20.40
CA GLY A 137 22.87 5.35 -19.53
C GLY A 137 22.98 5.66 -18.02
N ALA A 138 22.92 6.92 -17.58
CA ALA A 138 23.04 7.26 -16.17
C ALA A 138 21.83 6.81 -15.32
N PHE A 139 20.62 6.82 -15.90
CA PHE A 139 19.40 6.36 -15.22
C PHE A 139 19.43 4.86 -14.93
N GLY A 140 19.85 4.04 -15.90
CA GLY A 140 19.98 2.58 -15.75
C GLY A 140 20.90 2.21 -14.59
N ALA A 141 22.10 2.80 -14.56
CA ALA A 141 23.04 2.56 -13.45
C ALA A 141 22.48 3.00 -12.09
N TRP A 142 21.79 4.15 -12.05
CA TRP A 142 21.17 4.66 -10.82
C TRP A 142 20.04 3.74 -10.32
N ILE A 143 19.15 3.27 -11.20
CA ILE A 143 18.03 2.42 -10.80
C ILE A 143 18.52 1.02 -10.40
N ILE A 144 19.54 0.48 -11.08
CA ILE A 144 20.18 -0.79 -10.71
C ILE A 144 20.73 -0.70 -9.29
N GLU A 145 21.45 0.37 -8.96
CA GLU A 145 21.97 0.53 -7.60
C GLU A 145 20.85 0.65 -6.56
N ARG A 146 19.78 1.38 -6.88
CA ARG A 146 18.63 1.53 -5.96
C ARG A 146 17.88 0.22 -5.72
N THR A 147 17.66 -0.57 -6.77
CA THR A 147 16.90 -1.83 -6.67
C THR A 147 17.53 -2.87 -5.74
N LYS A 148 18.83 -2.74 -5.42
CA LYS A 148 19.51 -3.54 -4.39
C LYS A 148 18.91 -3.35 -2.99
N TYR A 149 18.28 -2.21 -2.73
CA TYR A 149 17.72 -1.85 -1.44
C TYR A 149 16.19 -1.81 -1.43
N ILE A 150 15.53 -2.06 -2.57
CA ILE A 150 14.07 -2.06 -2.69
C ILE A 150 13.56 -3.49 -2.47
N PRO A 151 12.81 -3.77 -1.38
CA PRO A 151 12.21 -5.08 -1.17
C PRO A 151 11.13 -5.36 -2.22
N LEU A 152 10.99 -6.63 -2.60
CA LEU A 152 9.93 -7.04 -3.52
C LEU A 152 8.55 -7.00 -2.84
N ARG A 153 7.53 -6.52 -3.53
CA ARG A 153 6.13 -6.53 -3.09
C ARG A 153 5.68 -7.95 -2.72
N LEU A 154 4.80 -8.10 -1.73
CA LEU A 154 4.28 -9.42 -1.36
C LEU A 154 3.19 -9.91 -2.32
N THR A 155 3.27 -11.17 -2.70
CA THR A 155 2.21 -11.88 -3.43
C THR A 155 1.02 -12.20 -2.51
N LEU A 156 -0.14 -12.52 -3.10
CA LEU A 156 -1.34 -12.93 -2.34
C LEU A 156 -1.07 -14.15 -1.44
N LYS A 157 -0.26 -15.11 -1.91
CA LYS A 157 0.15 -16.28 -1.11
C LYS A 157 1.03 -15.86 0.08
N GLU A 158 1.99 -14.97 -0.14
CA GLU A 158 2.85 -14.46 0.93
C GLU A 158 2.08 -13.63 1.96
N ARG A 159 1.05 -12.89 1.55
CA ARG A 159 0.15 -12.17 2.48
C ARG A 159 -0.59 -13.14 3.43
N LYS A 160 -0.93 -14.35 2.98
CA LYS A 160 -1.49 -15.38 3.88
C LYS A 160 -0.47 -15.79 4.93
N TYR A 161 0.78 -16.04 4.54
CA TYR A 161 1.85 -16.36 5.50
C TYR A 161 2.17 -15.22 6.47
N LEU A 162 2.11 -13.97 6.00
CA LEU A 162 2.26 -12.80 6.86
C LEU A 162 1.19 -12.79 7.96
N ARG A 163 -0.09 -13.01 7.63
CA ARG A 163 -1.18 -13.08 8.62
C ARG A 163 -0.96 -14.20 9.65
N LEU A 164 -0.46 -15.36 9.22
CA LEU A 164 -0.12 -16.46 10.13
C LEU A 164 1.03 -16.08 11.06
N LEU A 165 2.05 -15.38 10.55
CA LEU A 165 3.15 -14.88 11.36
C LEU A 165 2.69 -13.86 12.39
N GLU A 166 1.88 -12.88 11.98
CA GLU A 166 1.32 -11.88 12.89
C GLU A 166 0.48 -12.55 13.98
N ALA A 167 -0.36 -13.52 13.64
CA ALA A 167 -1.13 -14.29 14.62
C ALA A 167 -0.22 -15.06 15.60
N ALA A 168 0.83 -15.71 15.10
CA ALA A 168 1.78 -16.43 15.96
C ALA A 168 2.57 -15.50 16.89
N LEU A 169 3.03 -14.34 16.40
CA LEU A 169 3.75 -13.34 17.20
C LEU A 169 2.85 -12.65 18.23
N ASN A 170 1.56 -12.49 17.92
CA ASN A 170 0.58 -11.94 18.85
C ASN A 170 0.37 -12.85 20.06
N VAL A 171 0.28 -14.17 19.84
CA VAL A 171 0.13 -15.16 20.91
C VAL A 171 1.45 -15.43 21.63
N SER A 172 2.59 -15.14 21.00
CA SER A 172 3.89 -15.37 21.60
C SER A 172 4.21 -14.41 22.75
N GLU A 173 4.53 -14.97 23.91
CA GLU A 173 5.03 -14.27 25.11
C GLU A 173 6.57 -14.27 25.16
N TYR A 174 7.24 -14.26 23.99
CA TYR A 174 8.69 -14.42 23.90
C TYR A 174 9.46 -13.46 24.80
N THR A 175 9.22 -12.16 24.64
CA THR A 175 9.89 -11.09 25.40
C THR A 175 9.66 -11.26 26.90
N ASP A 176 8.42 -11.55 27.29
CA ASP A 176 8.03 -11.68 28.68
C ASP A 176 8.69 -12.89 29.35
N LYS A 177 8.95 -13.97 28.62
CA LYS A 177 9.62 -15.18 29.16
C LYS A 177 11.15 -15.06 29.16
N ILE A 178 11.74 -14.33 28.20
CA ILE A 178 13.21 -14.20 28.07
C ILE A 178 13.76 -13.07 28.94
N ASP A 179 13.05 -11.95 29.07
CA ASP A 179 13.54 -10.74 29.75
C ASP A 179 13.37 -10.76 31.28
N VAL A 180 12.75 -11.82 31.83
CA VAL A 180 12.62 -11.97 33.29
C VAL A 180 13.89 -12.59 33.89
N LEU A 181 14.36 -11.96 34.97
CA LEU A 181 15.42 -12.47 35.85
C LEU A 181 14.94 -13.75 36.57
N MET A 182 15.17 -14.88 35.94
CA MET A 182 14.85 -16.20 36.46
C MET A 182 16.13 -17.01 36.68
N TYR A 183 16.16 -17.82 37.73
CA TYR A 183 17.21 -18.83 37.92
C TYR A 183 17.05 -19.94 36.88
N GLY A 184 17.99 -20.04 35.93
CA GLY A 184 17.99 -21.08 34.88
C GLY A 184 18.89 -20.73 33.70
N ASN A 185 19.06 -21.69 32.78
CA ASN A 185 19.86 -21.47 31.56
C ASN A 185 19.04 -20.63 30.54
N LYS A 186 19.48 -19.40 30.27
CA LYS A 186 18.86 -18.47 29.32
C LYS A 186 18.81 -19.04 27.89
N THR A 187 19.91 -19.62 27.42
CA THR A 187 20.04 -20.24 26.09
C THR A 187 18.99 -21.33 25.87
N LYS A 188 18.80 -22.24 26.83
CA LYS A 188 17.77 -23.30 26.71
C LYS A 188 16.35 -22.72 26.64
N ARG A 189 16.09 -21.61 27.33
CA ARG A 189 14.79 -20.94 27.28
C ARG A 189 14.56 -20.28 25.93
N MET A 190 15.57 -19.60 25.38
CA MET A 190 15.53 -19.02 24.02
C MET A 190 15.17 -20.09 23.00
N VAL A 191 15.89 -21.22 23.00
CA VAL A 191 15.62 -22.35 22.09
C VAL A 191 14.20 -22.89 22.27
N GLY A 192 13.76 -23.07 23.52
CA GLY A 192 12.40 -23.54 23.82
C GLY A 192 11.32 -22.60 23.27
N GLN A 193 11.50 -21.29 23.43
CA GLN A 193 10.57 -20.29 22.92
C GLN A 193 10.57 -20.17 21.39
N ILE A 194 11.74 -20.30 20.75
CA ILE A 194 11.82 -20.33 19.28
C ILE A 194 11.09 -21.57 18.74
N LYS A 195 11.30 -22.75 19.36
CA LYS A 195 10.60 -24.00 18.98
C LYS A 195 9.09 -23.91 19.24
N GLU A 196 8.66 -23.27 20.33
CA GLU A 196 7.25 -22.98 20.62
C GLU A 196 6.62 -22.11 19.52
N LEU A 197 7.29 -21.03 19.10
CA LEU A 197 6.82 -20.18 18.01
C LEU A 197 6.72 -20.96 16.68
N CYS A 198 7.73 -21.78 16.35
CA CYS A 198 7.71 -22.61 15.14
C CYS A 198 6.57 -23.65 15.18
N ALA A 199 6.29 -24.22 16.35
CA ALA A 199 5.17 -25.14 16.53
C ALA A 199 3.81 -24.45 16.34
N ILE A 200 3.64 -23.22 16.88
CA ILE A 200 2.43 -22.41 16.66
C ILE A 200 2.24 -22.13 15.16
N LEU A 201 3.30 -21.70 14.47
CA LEU A 201 3.25 -21.45 13.02
C LEU A 201 2.82 -22.71 12.25
N SER A 202 3.42 -23.86 12.55
CA SER A 202 3.11 -25.13 11.88
C SER A 202 1.66 -25.57 12.13
N GLY A 203 1.17 -25.38 13.37
CA GLY A 203 -0.22 -25.64 13.71
C GLY A 203 -1.22 -24.73 12.99
N LEU A 204 -0.90 -23.43 12.88
CA LEU A 204 -1.74 -22.47 12.15
C LEU A 204 -1.75 -22.78 10.65
N VAL A 205 -0.62 -23.20 10.08
CA VAL A 205 -0.53 -23.61 8.68
C VAL A 205 -1.40 -24.84 8.43
N LEU A 206 -1.32 -25.86 9.27
CA LEU A 206 -2.17 -27.05 9.20
C LEU A 206 -3.67 -26.72 9.26
N ALA A 207 -4.05 -25.74 10.09
CA ALA A 207 -5.44 -25.28 10.15
C ALA A 207 -5.89 -24.54 8.88
N SER A 208 -4.98 -23.85 8.19
CA SER A 208 -5.28 -23.07 6.99
C SER A 208 -5.18 -23.88 5.68
N ASP A 209 -4.25 -24.84 5.62
CA ASP A 209 -3.97 -25.70 4.48
C ASP A 209 -3.54 -27.07 5.02
N TYR A 210 -4.48 -28.01 5.02
CA TYR A 210 -4.28 -29.34 5.57
C TYR A 210 -3.13 -30.09 4.88
N LYS A 211 -2.98 -29.97 3.56
CA LYS A 211 -1.95 -30.69 2.81
C LYS A 211 -0.56 -30.14 3.11
N ALA A 212 -0.41 -28.82 3.06
CA ALA A 212 0.85 -28.18 3.38
C ALA A 212 1.24 -28.35 4.86
N GLY A 213 0.26 -28.37 5.76
CA GLY A 213 0.51 -28.66 7.18
C GLY A 213 0.92 -30.10 7.42
N GLN A 214 0.31 -31.07 6.73
CA GLN A 214 0.64 -32.48 6.91
C GLN A 214 2.10 -32.77 6.57
N THR A 215 2.63 -32.20 5.47
CA THR A 215 4.04 -32.35 5.10
C THR A 215 4.97 -31.78 6.17
N LEU A 216 4.63 -30.61 6.75
CA LEU A 216 5.40 -30.01 7.84
C LEU A 216 5.40 -30.87 9.12
N PHE A 217 4.37 -31.69 9.35
CA PHE A 217 4.25 -32.56 10.53
C PHE A 217 4.86 -33.96 10.32
N GLU A 218 4.92 -34.44 9.08
CA GLU A 218 5.60 -35.68 8.72
C GLU A 218 7.11 -35.56 8.99
N ASP A 219 7.67 -34.41 8.64
CA ASP A 219 9.05 -34.01 8.93
C ASP A 219 9.13 -33.46 10.37
N ARG A 220 9.07 -34.37 11.35
CA ARG A 220 9.00 -34.04 12.79
C ARG A 220 10.20 -33.22 13.32
N GLN A 221 11.23 -32.99 12.53
CA GLN A 221 12.39 -32.18 12.91
C GLN A 221 12.25 -30.77 12.34
N PHE A 222 12.43 -29.77 13.21
CA PHE A 222 12.38 -28.37 12.79
C PHE A 222 13.45 -28.01 11.74
N ALA A 223 14.57 -28.77 11.72
CA ALA A 223 15.64 -28.59 10.76
C ALA A 223 15.22 -28.90 9.32
N ASP A 224 14.38 -29.91 9.12
CA ASP A 224 13.87 -30.29 7.79
C ASP A 224 12.97 -29.18 7.22
N ASN A 225 12.30 -28.44 8.10
CA ASN A 225 11.40 -27.33 7.74
C ASN A 225 12.05 -25.94 7.85
N ALA A 226 13.38 -25.86 7.94
CA ALA A 226 14.11 -24.61 8.14
C ALA A 226 13.79 -23.56 7.06
N GLU A 227 13.80 -23.95 5.79
CA GLU A 227 13.51 -23.06 4.66
C GLU A 227 12.11 -22.43 4.75
N PHE A 228 11.14 -23.18 5.28
CA PHE A 228 9.78 -22.70 5.48
C PHE A 228 9.72 -21.59 6.53
N TYR A 229 10.34 -21.82 7.70
CA TYR A 229 10.37 -20.80 8.76
C TYR A 229 11.17 -19.56 8.33
N GLN A 230 12.32 -19.77 7.69
CA GLN A 230 13.13 -18.68 7.12
C GLN A 230 12.32 -17.82 6.15
N LYS A 231 11.53 -18.45 5.27
CA LYS A 231 10.66 -17.75 4.34
C LYS A 231 9.60 -16.92 5.05
N ILE A 232 8.95 -17.47 6.08
CA ILE A 232 7.96 -16.72 6.86
C ILE A 232 8.59 -15.52 7.57
N PHE A 233 9.73 -15.70 8.24
CA PHE A 233 10.43 -14.62 8.94
C PHE A 233 10.99 -13.56 7.98
N GLU A 234 11.45 -13.96 6.78
CA GLU A 234 11.81 -13.03 5.70
C GLU A 234 10.61 -12.20 5.26
N ILE A 235 9.44 -12.83 5.03
CA ILE A 235 8.21 -12.13 4.64
C ILE A 235 7.82 -11.07 5.67
N GLY A 236 7.90 -11.38 6.97
CA GLY A 236 7.63 -10.43 8.04
C GLY A 236 8.58 -9.22 8.01
N ARG A 237 9.89 -9.47 7.83
CA ARG A 237 10.90 -8.41 7.68
C ARG A 237 10.67 -7.55 6.44
N ARG A 238 10.44 -8.18 5.30
CA ARG A 238 10.16 -7.50 4.04
C ARG A 238 8.90 -6.65 4.12
N HIS A 239 7.83 -7.17 4.73
CA HIS A 239 6.58 -6.42 4.95
C HIS A 239 6.83 -5.14 5.75
N LYS A 240 7.55 -5.25 6.86
CA LYS A 240 7.85 -4.13 7.75
C LYS A 240 8.70 -3.05 7.10
N ILE A 241 9.68 -3.43 6.27
CA ILE A 241 10.52 -2.46 5.54
C ILE A 241 9.67 -1.66 4.55
N MET A 242 8.76 -2.32 3.83
CA MET A 242 7.85 -1.64 2.91
C MET A 242 6.77 -0.82 3.62
N ASN A 243 6.36 -1.22 4.82
CA ASN A 243 5.27 -0.61 5.59
C ASN A 243 5.70 -0.32 7.03
N PRO A 244 6.49 0.73 7.29
CA PRO A 244 7.03 1.02 8.62
C PRO A 244 5.95 1.23 9.70
N ASP A 245 4.75 1.67 9.33
CA ASP A 245 3.65 1.90 10.27
C ASP A 245 2.94 0.63 10.77
N ARG A 246 3.10 -0.50 10.06
CA ARG A 246 2.46 -1.79 10.38
C ARG A 246 3.32 -2.63 11.34
N MET A 247 2.76 -3.66 11.97
CA MET A 247 3.45 -4.55 12.93
C MET A 247 4.21 -3.79 14.04
N ARG A 248 3.57 -2.85 14.74
CA ARG A 248 4.27 -1.99 15.73
C ARG A 248 4.78 -2.77 16.94
N ASN A 249 4.03 -3.76 17.42
CA ASN A 249 4.37 -4.52 18.62
C ASN A 249 5.02 -5.87 18.28
N GLU A 250 4.51 -6.51 17.23
CA GLU A 250 4.83 -7.87 16.81
C GLU A 250 6.23 -7.94 16.20
N TYR A 251 6.61 -6.91 15.45
CA TYR A 251 7.92 -6.86 14.79
C TYR A 251 9.07 -6.81 15.79
N GLY A 252 8.90 -6.13 16.92
CA GLY A 252 9.90 -6.10 18.00
C GLY A 252 10.19 -7.51 18.53
N LYS A 253 9.13 -8.29 18.80
CA LYS A 253 9.26 -9.70 19.20
C LYS A 253 9.99 -10.53 18.14
N LEU A 254 9.63 -10.36 16.87
CA LEU A 254 10.33 -11.02 15.76
C LEU A 254 11.81 -10.68 15.74
N MET A 255 12.18 -9.42 15.95
CA MET A 255 13.60 -9.01 15.99
C MET A 255 14.34 -9.65 17.15
N TYR A 256 13.76 -9.68 18.35
CA TYR A 256 14.40 -10.35 19.49
C TYR A 256 14.59 -11.85 19.24
N VAL A 257 13.57 -12.52 18.70
CA VAL A 257 13.65 -13.93 18.29
C VAL A 257 14.80 -14.15 17.31
N LEU A 258 14.88 -13.33 16.26
CA LEU A 258 15.91 -13.48 15.23
C LEU A 258 17.30 -13.16 15.79
N GLN A 259 17.46 -12.10 16.59
CA GLN A 259 18.74 -11.75 17.21
C GLN A 259 19.27 -12.87 18.11
N ASP A 260 18.42 -13.39 19.00
CA ASP A 260 18.81 -14.47 19.91
C ASP A 260 19.11 -15.77 19.16
N SER A 261 18.40 -16.04 18.05
CA SER A 261 18.67 -17.20 17.20
C SER A 261 20.01 -17.14 16.46
N GLN A 262 20.69 -15.99 16.42
CA GLN A 262 22.03 -15.87 15.82
C GLN A 262 23.16 -16.14 16.82
N LEU A 263 22.84 -16.37 18.10
CA LEU A 263 23.82 -16.79 19.09
C LEU A 263 24.26 -18.22 18.79
N ARG A 264 25.59 -18.48 18.74
CA ARG A 264 26.14 -19.81 18.38
C ARG A 264 25.57 -20.94 19.24
N GLU A 265 25.49 -20.73 20.56
CA GLU A 265 24.93 -21.72 21.48
C GLU A 265 23.45 -22.03 21.22
N VAL A 266 22.70 -21.05 20.69
CA VAL A 266 21.29 -21.22 20.33
C VAL A 266 21.20 -21.94 18.98
N GLN A 267 22.01 -21.57 17.99
CA GLN A 267 22.07 -22.25 16.69
C GLN A 267 22.43 -23.72 16.83
N ASP A 268 23.43 -24.05 17.66
CA ASP A 268 23.87 -25.42 17.92
C ASP A 268 22.73 -26.30 18.50
N LEU A 269 21.84 -25.72 19.30
CA LEU A 269 20.70 -26.40 19.91
C LEU A 269 19.42 -26.38 19.07
N LEU A 270 19.32 -25.39 18.17
CA LEU A 270 18.20 -25.23 17.26
C LEU A 270 18.36 -26.14 16.05
N GLU A 271 19.60 -26.42 15.65
CA GLU A 271 20.00 -27.27 14.51
C GLU A 271 19.61 -26.71 13.13
N PHE A 272 19.14 -25.46 13.07
CA PHE A 272 18.88 -24.75 11.81
C PHE A 272 18.99 -23.23 11.98
N ASP A 273 19.14 -22.51 10.86
CA ASP A 273 19.14 -21.05 10.83
C ASP A 273 17.72 -20.51 10.57
N THR A 274 17.34 -19.45 11.27
CA THR A 274 16.04 -18.77 11.13
C THR A 274 16.08 -17.61 10.14
N CYS A 275 17.27 -17.17 9.72
CA CYS A 275 17.44 -15.97 8.91
C CYS A 275 17.73 -16.27 7.44
N ALA A 276 16.82 -15.86 6.55
CA ALA A 276 17.12 -15.74 5.11
C ALA A 276 17.47 -14.29 4.72
N PRO A 277 18.24 -14.04 3.64
CA PRO A 277 18.38 -12.70 3.07
C PRO A 277 17.04 -12.12 2.59
N ILE A 278 16.88 -10.80 2.68
CA ILE A 278 15.66 -10.11 2.20
C ILE A 278 15.60 -10.19 0.67
N LYS A 279 14.42 -10.53 0.14
CA LYS A 279 14.18 -10.53 -1.30
C LYS A 279 14.02 -9.10 -1.81
N THR A 280 14.99 -8.64 -2.57
CA THR A 280 14.98 -7.33 -3.23
C THR A 280 14.71 -7.48 -4.72
N VAL A 281 14.29 -6.38 -5.36
CA VAL A 281 14.03 -6.35 -6.81
C VAL A 281 15.27 -6.79 -7.59
N TYR A 282 16.45 -6.28 -7.20
CA TYR A 282 17.72 -6.65 -7.83
C TYR A 282 18.02 -8.14 -7.68
N ALA A 283 17.98 -8.69 -6.47
CA ALA A 283 18.34 -10.08 -6.22
C ALA A 283 17.44 -11.06 -7.00
N VAL A 284 16.17 -10.72 -7.15
CA VAL A 284 15.20 -11.51 -7.92
C VAL A 284 15.48 -11.43 -9.41
N LEU A 285 15.69 -10.24 -9.96
CA LEU A 285 16.02 -10.08 -11.39
C LEU A 285 17.38 -10.69 -11.75
N GLU A 286 18.36 -10.63 -10.85
CA GLU A 286 19.66 -11.27 -11.01
C GLU A 286 19.54 -12.79 -11.05
N SER A 287 18.73 -13.38 -10.16
CA SER A 287 18.51 -14.83 -10.13
C SER A 287 17.84 -15.40 -11.38
N VAL A 288 17.14 -14.53 -12.13
CA VAL A 288 16.44 -14.88 -13.38
C VAL A 288 17.18 -14.31 -14.62
N HIS A 289 18.40 -13.78 -14.43
CA HIS A 289 19.22 -13.20 -15.51
C HIS A 289 18.51 -12.08 -16.31
N ALA A 290 17.62 -11.34 -15.67
CA ALA A 290 16.75 -10.33 -16.28
C ALA A 290 17.09 -8.88 -15.85
N LEU A 291 18.33 -8.63 -15.43
CA LEU A 291 18.77 -7.29 -14.98
C LEU A 291 18.69 -6.22 -16.09
N HIS A 292 18.85 -6.63 -17.35
CA HIS A 292 18.80 -5.76 -18.52
C HIS A 292 17.44 -5.04 -18.67
N ILE A 293 16.37 -5.54 -18.04
CA ILE A 293 15.06 -4.85 -18.00
C ILE A 293 15.20 -3.47 -17.37
N LEU A 294 16.05 -3.33 -16.35
CA LEU A 294 16.25 -2.07 -15.62
C LEU A 294 16.98 -1.00 -16.44
N GLU A 295 17.60 -1.39 -17.55
CA GLU A 295 18.30 -0.48 -18.46
C GLU A 295 17.35 0.12 -19.52
N ASP A 296 16.14 -0.42 -19.69
CA ASP A 296 15.15 0.09 -20.64
C ASP A 296 14.61 1.46 -20.19
N GLU A 297 14.56 2.42 -21.11
CA GLU A 297 14.07 3.79 -20.88
C GLU A 297 12.62 3.84 -20.38
N MET A 298 11.80 2.87 -20.79
CA MET A 298 10.40 2.75 -20.37
C MET A 298 10.26 2.44 -18.88
N VAL A 299 11.33 1.98 -18.20
CA VAL A 299 11.32 1.81 -16.73
C VAL A 299 11.14 3.15 -16.03
N ALA A 300 11.70 4.23 -16.57
CA ALA A 300 11.51 5.56 -16.02
C ALA A 300 10.03 5.97 -16.05
N VAL A 301 9.33 5.67 -17.16
CA VAL A 301 7.90 5.95 -17.31
C VAL A 301 7.06 5.02 -16.42
N ALA A 302 7.39 3.73 -16.37
CA ALA A 302 6.68 2.71 -15.60
C ALA A 302 6.77 2.93 -14.09
N THR A 303 7.88 3.47 -13.59
CA THR A 303 8.13 3.68 -12.16
C THR A 303 7.93 5.12 -11.69
N ARG A 304 7.46 5.99 -12.60
CA ARG A 304 7.14 7.39 -12.31
C ARG A 304 5.99 7.49 -11.31
N GLU A 305 6.14 8.43 -10.38
CA GLU A 305 5.10 8.83 -9.45
C GLU A 305 4.12 9.79 -10.12
N ILE A 306 2.84 9.65 -9.82
CA ILE A 306 1.80 10.51 -10.37
C ILE A 306 1.44 11.54 -9.30
N VAL A 307 1.55 12.82 -9.64
CA VAL A 307 1.27 13.95 -8.75
C VAL A 307 -0.02 14.61 -9.24
N ALA A 308 -1.10 14.50 -8.46
CA ALA A 308 -2.36 15.17 -8.81
C ALA A 308 -2.31 16.70 -8.63
N ARG A 309 -1.43 17.17 -7.73
CA ARG A 309 -1.33 18.59 -7.37
C ARG A 309 -0.94 19.45 -8.58
N GLY A 310 -1.79 20.41 -8.91
CA GLY A 310 -1.54 21.37 -10.00
C GLY A 310 -1.80 20.84 -11.41
N LYS A 311 -2.37 19.63 -11.54
CA LYS A 311 -2.71 19.02 -12.84
C LYS A 311 -4.22 18.90 -13.01
N THR A 312 -4.68 18.91 -14.25
CA THR A 312 -6.08 18.60 -14.56
C THR A 312 -6.33 17.10 -14.47
N GLN A 313 -7.57 16.69 -14.20
CA GLN A 313 -7.94 15.27 -14.14
C GLN A 313 -7.58 14.52 -15.44
N SER A 314 -7.71 15.19 -16.60
CA SER A 314 -7.34 14.65 -17.91
C SER A 314 -5.84 14.38 -18.02
N GLN A 315 -4.99 15.28 -17.51
CA GLN A 315 -3.54 15.08 -17.48
C GLN A 315 -3.16 13.91 -16.56
N VAL A 316 -3.77 13.81 -15.38
CA VAL A 316 -3.54 12.70 -14.45
C VAL A 316 -3.93 11.36 -15.09
N ARG A 317 -5.09 11.29 -15.74
CA ARG A 317 -5.53 10.08 -16.47
C ARG A 317 -4.60 9.71 -17.61
N LEU A 318 -4.06 10.69 -18.33
CA LEU A 318 -3.07 10.44 -19.39
C LEU A 318 -1.79 9.83 -18.82
N GLU A 319 -1.29 10.37 -17.71
CA GLU A 319 -0.08 9.84 -17.05
C GLU A 319 -0.27 8.43 -16.50
N ILE A 320 -1.45 8.13 -15.93
CA ILE A 320 -1.83 6.77 -15.51
C ILE A 320 -1.78 5.83 -16.71
N LYS A 321 -2.44 6.18 -17.82
CA LYS A 321 -2.45 5.35 -19.03
C LYS A 321 -1.05 5.14 -19.62
N GLN A 322 -0.20 6.16 -19.63
CA GLN A 322 1.19 6.03 -20.09
C GLN A 322 1.98 5.05 -19.21
N LYS A 323 1.83 5.16 -17.88
CA LYS A 323 2.48 4.26 -16.93
C LYS A 323 2.02 2.82 -17.10
N GLU A 324 0.71 2.58 -17.21
CA GLU A 324 0.15 1.25 -17.43
C GLU A 324 0.63 0.63 -18.74
N ARG A 325 0.64 1.41 -19.83
CA ARG A 325 1.18 0.97 -21.13
C ARG A 325 2.67 0.62 -21.05
N ALA A 326 3.46 1.41 -20.35
CA ALA A 326 4.88 1.15 -20.14
C ALA A 326 5.11 -0.17 -19.38
N ILE A 327 4.35 -0.39 -18.30
CA ILE A 327 4.40 -1.64 -17.53
C ILE A 327 3.99 -2.83 -18.41
N GLU A 328 2.92 -2.68 -19.19
CA GLU A 328 2.44 -3.74 -20.07
C GLU A 328 3.45 -4.08 -21.16
N TYR A 329 4.04 -3.06 -21.80
CA TYR A 329 5.11 -3.22 -22.78
C TYR A 329 6.29 -3.99 -22.19
N LEU A 330 6.86 -3.52 -21.07
CA LEU A 330 8.00 -4.18 -20.41
C LEU A 330 7.67 -5.62 -20.02
N SER A 331 6.47 -5.84 -19.49
CA SER A 331 6.03 -7.18 -19.06
C SER A 331 5.87 -8.17 -20.22
N LYS A 332 5.59 -7.70 -21.44
CA LYS A 332 5.44 -8.54 -22.64
C LYS A 332 6.74 -8.71 -23.40
N ALA A 333 7.52 -7.63 -23.53
CA ALA A 333 8.77 -7.61 -24.29
C ALA A 333 9.85 -8.48 -23.63
N TYR A 334 9.93 -8.45 -22.30
CA TYR A 334 10.96 -9.14 -21.54
C TYR A 334 10.48 -10.42 -20.85
N ALA A 335 9.25 -10.87 -21.15
CA ALA A 335 8.75 -12.12 -20.61
C ALA A 335 9.54 -13.31 -21.16
N THR A 336 10.08 -14.12 -20.26
CA THR A 336 10.73 -15.40 -20.59
C THR A 336 10.07 -16.51 -19.76
N PRO A 337 10.30 -17.79 -20.08
CA PRO A 337 9.81 -18.90 -19.26
C PRO A 337 10.31 -18.83 -17.80
N GLU A 338 11.50 -18.28 -17.59
CA GLU A 338 12.11 -18.09 -16.27
C GLU A 338 11.65 -16.77 -15.62
N CYS A 339 11.36 -15.74 -16.41
CA CYS A 339 10.85 -14.43 -15.98
C CYS A 339 9.41 -14.20 -16.46
N PRO A 340 8.39 -14.68 -15.72
CA PRO A 340 7.01 -14.45 -16.14
C PRO A 340 6.67 -12.95 -16.06
N GLY A 341 5.83 -12.47 -16.98
CA GLY A 341 5.44 -11.05 -17.03
C GLY A 341 4.83 -10.53 -15.70
N GLU A 342 4.18 -11.40 -14.93
CA GLU A 342 3.70 -11.09 -13.57
C GLU A 342 4.83 -10.72 -12.59
N LEU A 343 5.98 -11.40 -12.68
CA LEU A 343 7.15 -11.09 -11.86
C LEU A 343 7.73 -9.72 -12.23
N ILE A 344 7.81 -9.43 -13.53
CA ILE A 344 8.26 -8.12 -14.04
C ILE A 344 7.34 -7.01 -13.53
N ARG A 345 6.02 -7.19 -13.63
CA ARG A 345 5.02 -6.26 -13.06
C ARG A 345 5.25 -6.08 -11.57
N GLN A 346 5.41 -7.16 -10.82
CA GLN A 346 5.66 -7.12 -9.38
C GLN A 346 6.94 -6.31 -9.05
N CYS A 347 8.03 -6.50 -9.80
CA CYS A 347 9.26 -5.71 -9.66
C CYS A 347 9.00 -4.22 -9.92
N LEU A 348 8.35 -3.86 -11.02
CA LEU A 348 8.05 -2.47 -11.38
C LEU A 348 7.12 -1.80 -10.35
N TYR A 349 6.09 -2.50 -9.88
CA TYR A 349 5.24 -2.01 -8.80
C TYR A 349 6.01 -1.81 -7.50
N SER A 350 6.94 -2.71 -7.15
CA SER A 350 7.77 -2.57 -5.94
C SER A 350 8.62 -1.30 -5.97
N ILE A 351 9.18 -0.96 -7.14
CA ILE A 351 9.92 0.29 -7.34
C ILE A 351 8.98 1.50 -7.23
N GLY A 352 7.82 1.44 -7.89
CA GLY A 352 6.80 2.50 -7.82
C GLY A 352 6.29 2.76 -6.40
N ASP A 353 6.03 1.69 -5.64
CA ASP A 353 5.61 1.76 -4.24
C ASP A 353 6.71 2.40 -3.36
N ASN A 354 7.97 2.03 -3.58
CA ASN A 354 9.11 2.65 -2.88
C ASN A 354 9.22 4.14 -3.17
N HIS A 355 9.10 4.53 -4.44
CA HIS A 355 9.10 5.93 -4.87
C HIS A 355 7.97 6.70 -4.18
N ALA A 356 6.73 6.21 -4.30
CA ALA A 356 5.57 6.82 -3.65
C ALA A 356 5.75 6.97 -2.13
N PHE A 357 6.27 5.95 -1.46
CA PHE A 357 6.56 6.00 -0.01
C PHE A 357 7.59 7.07 0.34
N LEU A 358 8.70 7.14 -0.41
CA LEU A 358 9.73 8.15 -0.18
C LEU A 358 9.17 9.56 -0.39
N ARG A 359 8.37 9.77 -1.43
CA ARG A 359 7.74 11.07 -1.68
C ARG A 359 6.80 11.47 -0.56
N PHE A 360 5.93 10.57 -0.13
CA PHE A 360 4.96 10.85 0.94
C PHE A 360 5.64 11.33 2.23
N ASN A 361 6.84 10.82 2.53
CA ASN A 361 7.59 11.20 3.73
C ASN A 361 8.57 12.37 3.51
N ARG A 362 9.16 12.48 2.32
CA ARG A 362 10.15 13.53 1.98
C ARG A 362 9.50 14.87 1.67
N ASP A 363 8.51 14.89 0.79
CA ASP A 363 7.94 16.15 0.25
C ASP A 363 7.36 17.07 1.35
N PRO A 364 6.70 16.56 2.41
CA PRO A 364 6.28 17.42 3.51
C PRO A 364 7.45 18.09 4.24
N CYS A 365 8.56 17.38 4.44
CA CYS A 365 9.77 17.93 5.05
C CYS A 365 10.41 18.99 4.15
N ASP A 366 10.54 18.72 2.85
CA ASP A 366 11.07 19.68 1.89
C ASP A 366 10.21 20.96 1.84
N ARG A 367 8.89 20.79 1.83
CA ARG A 367 7.94 21.91 1.88
C ARG A 367 8.03 22.70 3.18
N MET A 368 8.24 22.02 4.31
CA MET A 368 8.47 22.71 5.59
C MET A 368 9.76 23.54 5.54
N LEU A 369 10.82 23.00 4.93
CA LEU A 369 12.08 23.71 4.73
C LEU A 369 11.92 24.90 3.78
N GLU A 370 11.12 24.77 2.72
CA GLU A 370 10.77 25.89 1.82
C GLU A 370 10.05 27.00 2.59
N TYR A 371 9.03 26.66 3.38
CA TYR A 371 8.31 27.64 4.19
C TYR A 371 9.19 28.27 5.27
N LEU A 372 10.10 27.50 5.87
CA LEU A 372 11.07 28.02 6.82
C LEU A 372 11.98 29.06 6.15
N LYS A 373 12.56 28.74 5.00
CA LYS A 373 13.47 29.63 4.25
C LYS A 373 12.77 30.84 3.64
N ALA A 374 11.51 30.70 3.22
CA ALA A 374 10.75 31.78 2.60
C ALA A 374 10.25 32.80 3.63
N ASN A 375 9.82 32.34 4.81
CA ASN A 375 9.15 33.19 5.80
C ASN A 375 10.05 33.63 6.96
N PHE A 376 11.19 32.97 7.20
CA PHE A 376 12.08 33.29 8.32
C PHE A 376 13.50 33.60 7.85
N ARG A 377 14.15 34.56 8.55
CA ARG A 377 15.53 34.96 8.28
C ARG A 377 16.45 34.48 9.42
N PRO A 378 17.53 33.74 9.13
CA PRO A 378 18.35 33.08 10.15
C PRO A 378 18.89 34.01 11.25
N GLN A 379 19.25 35.25 10.88
CA GLN A 379 19.93 36.20 11.77
C GLN A 379 19.05 37.37 12.23
N SER A 380 17.84 37.51 11.71
CA SER A 380 16.99 38.67 12.00
C SER A 380 15.56 38.25 12.28
N VAL A 381 15.07 38.60 13.47
CA VAL A 381 13.67 38.46 13.82
C VAL A 381 12.93 39.70 13.33
N GLU A 382 12.10 39.56 12.29
CA GLU A 382 11.32 40.69 11.75
C GLU A 382 10.22 41.15 12.72
N SER A 383 9.64 40.21 13.48
CA SER A 383 8.61 40.49 14.48
C SER A 383 8.59 39.44 15.60
N ASN A 384 8.08 39.80 16.78
CA ASN A 384 7.97 38.87 17.92
C ASN A 384 7.10 37.63 17.61
N SER A 385 6.16 37.73 16.67
CA SER A 385 5.32 36.61 16.23
C SER A 385 6.03 35.67 15.25
N LEU A 386 7.07 36.14 14.55
CA LEU A 386 7.90 35.36 13.64
C LEU A 386 9.22 34.91 14.31
N SER A 387 9.28 34.94 15.64
CA SER A 387 10.43 34.43 16.37
C SER A 387 10.31 32.92 16.59
N LEU A 388 11.25 32.16 16.01
CA LEU A 388 11.46 30.74 16.28
C LEU A 388 12.13 30.45 17.64
N ALA A 389 12.40 31.46 18.48
CA ALA A 389 13.10 31.24 19.74
C ALA A 389 12.26 30.43 20.75
N ILE A 390 12.86 29.40 21.35
CA ILE A 390 12.27 28.63 22.45
C ILE A 390 12.87 29.19 23.75
N LEU A 391 12.03 29.55 24.71
CA LEU A 391 12.48 30.11 25.99
C LEU A 391 12.08 29.19 27.14
N HIS A 392 13.04 28.80 27.96
CA HIS A 392 12.79 27.98 29.15
C HIS A 392 11.70 28.59 30.04
N GLY A 393 10.71 27.79 30.42
CA GLY A 393 9.59 28.19 31.26
C GLY A 393 8.43 28.85 30.52
N ARG A 394 8.57 29.15 29.22
CA ARG A 394 7.46 29.58 28.35
C ARG A 394 6.78 28.35 27.74
N ASP A 395 5.46 28.25 27.87
CA ASP A 395 4.64 27.17 27.32
C ASP A 395 5.13 25.74 27.70
N GLY A 396 5.79 25.61 28.86
CA GLY A 396 6.31 24.31 29.35
C GLY A 396 7.65 23.87 28.75
N ALA A 397 8.33 24.71 27.97
CA ALA A 397 9.63 24.39 27.41
C ALA A 397 10.70 24.20 28.50
N ARG A 398 11.42 23.07 28.44
CA ARG A 398 12.55 22.74 29.33
C ARG A 398 13.92 23.18 28.80
N LEU A 399 13.95 23.80 27.62
CA LEU A 399 15.15 24.20 26.91
C LEU A 399 15.02 25.64 26.39
N SER A 400 16.16 26.30 26.20
CA SER A 400 16.24 27.66 25.67
C SER A 400 17.08 27.69 24.39
N HIS A 401 16.45 27.94 23.25
CA HIS A 401 17.12 28.12 21.96
C HIS A 401 16.86 29.53 21.44
N SER A 402 17.91 30.20 20.96
CA SER A 402 17.76 31.44 20.21
C SER A 402 17.07 31.17 18.86
N HIS A 403 16.51 32.21 18.24
CA HIS A 403 15.93 32.13 16.90
C HIS A 403 16.90 31.50 15.89
N THR A 404 18.14 31.98 15.88
CA THR A 404 19.19 31.50 14.97
C THR A 404 19.52 30.03 15.22
N ASN A 405 19.61 29.61 16.48
CA ASN A 405 19.87 28.21 16.79
C ASN A 405 18.69 27.32 16.36
N GLN A 406 17.45 27.75 16.61
CA GLN A 406 16.27 26.97 16.24
C GLN A 406 16.03 26.93 14.72
N PHE A 407 16.48 27.95 13.98
CA PHE A 407 16.42 27.95 12.51
C PHE A 407 17.38 26.93 11.89
N HIS A 408 18.54 26.70 12.52
CA HIS A 408 19.57 25.78 12.02
C HIS A 408 19.45 24.35 12.58
N TYR A 409 18.73 24.17 13.68
CA TYR A 409 18.39 22.88 14.26
C TYR A 409 17.33 22.18 13.41
#